data_AF-A0A8R1HZS5-F1
#
_entry.id   AF-A0A8R1HZS5-F1
#
_cell.length_a   1.000
_cell.length_b   1.000
_cell.length_c   1.000
_cell.angle_alpha   90.00
_cell.angle_beta   90.00
_cell.angle_gamma   90.00
#
_symmetry.space_group_name_H-M   'P 1'
#
loop_
_entity.id
_entity.type
_entity.pdbx_description
1 polymer ?
#
loop_
_entity_poly.entity_id
_entity_poly.type
_entity_poly.pdbx_seq_one_letter_code
_entity_poly.pdbx_strand_id
1 'polypeptide(L)'
;MLLRLDAKRSDLLNVLWAETITNGEDDWSELADQKLELYEKALLQHYGIDLDNLDRSFASGLQKSFSISSTIGPLDVDDFTTIGKFIAVIYALIGAPLFWTVIGQLRKMVTSLWQGTTLWIVTIIYVFVAAIIYDIVEGGSDDVPFIEAIFSIFLQFTTVGEVDNEFHGVLPYCVVVLGLALMTALYHEMKHNIEHFIHPFEYSFNRMCGGVERWIEEKNDDKKVFVSSRIEEENEDELSDYEDSNELER
;
A
#
# COMPACT_ATOMS: atom_id res chain seq x y z
N MET A 1 25.94 11.81 -36.24
CA MET A 1 26.15 12.37 -34.89
C MET A 1 26.14 11.27 -33.83
N LEU A 2 25.21 10.30 -33.89
CA LEU A 2 25.29 8.97 -33.23
C LEU A 2 26.68 8.31 -33.30
N LEU A 3 27.33 8.36 -34.47
CA LEU A 3 28.71 7.88 -34.67
C LEU A 3 29.75 8.45 -33.70
N ARG A 4 29.56 9.67 -33.16
CA ARG A 4 30.49 10.24 -32.16
C ARG A 4 30.26 9.65 -30.77
N LEU A 5 29.02 9.27 -30.44
CA LEU A 5 28.68 8.65 -29.16
C LEU A 5 29.15 7.20 -29.14
N ASP A 6 28.94 6.47 -30.24
CA ASP A 6 29.45 5.10 -30.40
C ASP A 6 30.98 5.06 -30.37
N ALA A 7 31.65 6.04 -31.02
CA ALA A 7 33.10 6.17 -30.97
C ALA A 7 33.59 6.40 -29.54
N LYS A 8 32.96 7.33 -28.79
CA LYS A 8 33.25 7.52 -27.37
C LYS A 8 33.03 6.20 -26.62
N ARG A 9 31.87 5.55 -26.72
CA ARG A 9 31.57 4.30 -25.99
C ARG A 9 32.64 3.23 -26.23
N SER A 10 33.08 3.06 -27.48
CA SER A 10 34.13 2.10 -27.83
C SER A 10 35.50 2.48 -27.25
N ASP A 11 35.80 3.77 -27.14
CA ASP A 11 37.04 4.29 -26.57
C ASP A 11 37.09 4.10 -25.04
N LEU A 12 35.97 4.34 -24.34
CA LEU A 12 35.82 3.97 -22.91
C LEU A 12 36.10 2.49 -22.69
N LEU A 13 35.41 1.62 -23.44
CA LEU A 13 35.51 0.18 -23.27
C LEU A 13 36.92 -0.33 -23.54
N ASN A 14 37.61 0.22 -24.54
CA ASN A 14 38.99 -0.14 -24.85
C ASN A 14 39.97 0.30 -23.77
N VAL A 15 39.80 1.51 -23.21
CA VAL A 15 40.64 2.02 -22.11
C VAL A 15 40.40 1.20 -20.84
N LEU A 16 39.15 0.94 -20.49
CA LEU A 16 38.81 0.13 -19.31
C LEU A 16 39.36 -1.28 -19.41
N TRP A 17 39.24 -1.91 -20.59
CA TRP A 17 39.72 -3.27 -20.81
C TRP A 17 41.24 -3.37 -20.84
N ALA A 18 41.93 -2.39 -21.43
CA ALA A 18 43.39 -2.33 -21.42
C ALA A 18 43.95 -2.16 -19.99
N GLU A 19 43.25 -1.40 -19.15
CA GLU A 19 43.68 -1.12 -17.78
C GLU A 19 43.32 -2.25 -16.79
N THR A 20 42.24 -3.02 -17.03
CA THR A 20 41.90 -4.24 -16.25
C THR A 20 43.04 -5.26 -16.25
N ILE A 21 43.84 -5.28 -17.32
CA ILE A 21 44.94 -6.23 -17.49
C ILE A 21 46.16 -5.81 -16.65
N THR A 22 46.24 -4.54 -16.21
CA THR A 22 47.42 -3.97 -15.56
C THR A 22 47.23 -3.58 -14.09
N ASN A 23 46.01 -3.25 -13.63
CA ASN A 23 45.75 -2.79 -12.26
C ASN A 23 44.98 -3.81 -11.42
N GLY A 24 45.10 -3.71 -10.09
CA GLY A 24 44.35 -4.54 -9.14
C GLY A 24 42.85 -4.22 -9.14
N GLU A 25 42.04 -5.15 -8.64
CA GLU A 25 40.56 -5.10 -8.69
C GLU A 25 39.96 -3.83 -8.05
N ASP A 26 40.53 -3.37 -6.93
CA ASP A 26 40.06 -2.17 -6.22
C ASP A 26 40.33 -0.88 -7.04
N ASP A 27 41.55 -0.68 -7.54
CA ASP A 27 41.93 0.50 -8.33
C ASP A 27 41.19 0.55 -9.68
N TRP A 28 40.86 -0.62 -10.24
CA TRP A 28 40.09 -0.71 -11.47
C TRP A 28 38.64 -0.27 -11.27
N SER A 29 38.03 -0.60 -10.13
CA SER A 29 36.64 -0.23 -9.84
C SER A 29 36.46 1.28 -9.67
N GLU A 30 37.36 1.96 -8.94
CA GLU A 30 37.32 3.41 -8.75
C GLU A 30 37.53 4.16 -10.08
N LEU A 31 38.42 3.65 -10.93
CA LEU A 31 38.66 4.21 -12.26
C LEU A 31 37.48 3.97 -13.20
N ALA A 32 36.84 2.81 -13.13
CA ALA A 32 35.66 2.49 -13.91
C ALA A 32 34.51 3.44 -13.57
N ASP A 33 34.26 3.67 -12.27
CA ASP A 33 33.23 4.59 -11.81
C ASP A 33 33.49 6.03 -12.29
N GLN A 34 34.74 6.52 -12.17
CA GLN A 34 35.10 7.86 -12.63
C GLN A 34 34.90 8.05 -14.14
N LYS A 35 35.25 7.03 -14.93
CA LYS A 35 35.10 7.07 -16.38
C LYS A 35 33.64 6.96 -16.79
N LEU A 36 32.86 6.12 -16.11
CA LEU A 36 31.44 5.94 -16.37
C LEU A 36 30.66 7.24 -16.06
N GLU A 37 30.98 7.92 -14.95
CA GLU A 37 30.41 9.22 -14.58
C GLU A 37 30.69 10.31 -15.65
N LEU A 38 31.91 10.35 -16.21
CA LEU A 38 32.25 11.28 -17.30
C LEU A 38 31.45 11.00 -18.59
N TYR A 39 31.18 9.72 -18.86
CA TYR A 39 30.41 9.31 -20.03
C TYR A 39 28.94 9.63 -19.88
N GLU A 40 28.39 9.36 -18.70
CA GLU A 40 27.03 9.72 -18.32
C GLU A 40 26.81 11.23 -18.43
N LYS A 41 27.70 12.06 -17.86
CA LYS A 41 27.64 13.53 -18.00
C LYS A 41 27.65 13.98 -19.46
N ALA A 42 28.50 13.38 -20.29
CA ALA A 42 28.57 13.71 -21.71
C ALA A 42 27.32 13.24 -22.50
N LEU A 43 26.67 12.18 -22.05
CA LEU A 43 25.45 11.63 -22.64
C LEU A 43 24.23 12.46 -22.25
N LEU A 44 24.12 12.87 -20.98
CA LEU A 44 23.09 13.77 -20.47
C LEU A 44 23.14 15.14 -21.16
N GLN A 45 24.35 15.70 -21.31
CA GLN A 45 24.57 16.93 -22.09
C GLN A 45 24.18 16.75 -23.56
N HIS A 46 24.33 15.56 -24.13
CA HIS A 46 23.97 15.28 -25.53
C HIS A 46 22.46 15.20 -25.76
N TYR A 47 21.73 14.60 -24.81
CA TYR A 47 20.26 14.56 -24.83
C TYR A 47 19.62 15.91 -24.47
N GLY A 48 20.41 16.91 -24.09
CA GLY A 48 19.90 18.22 -23.68
C GLY A 48 19.19 18.19 -22.33
N ILE A 49 19.39 17.12 -21.55
CA ILE A 49 18.89 16.98 -20.19
C ILE A 49 19.91 17.68 -19.31
N ASP A 50 19.68 18.96 -19.10
CA ASP A 50 20.47 19.79 -18.21
C ASP A 50 19.98 19.52 -16.78
N LEU A 51 20.58 18.50 -16.12
CA LEU A 51 20.19 18.07 -14.76
C LEU A 51 20.08 19.26 -13.79
N ASP A 52 20.98 20.24 -13.93
CA ASP A 52 21.02 21.45 -13.09
C ASP A 52 19.79 22.36 -13.23
N ASN A 53 19.08 22.31 -14.37
CA ASN A 53 17.89 23.13 -14.64
C ASN A 53 16.57 22.37 -14.42
N LEU A 54 16.57 21.04 -14.57
CA LEU A 54 15.39 20.21 -14.32
C LEU A 54 15.04 20.19 -12.82
N ASP A 55 16.05 20.13 -11.97
CA ASP A 55 15.90 20.09 -10.50
C ASP A 55 15.50 21.43 -9.87
N ARG A 56 15.72 22.55 -10.60
CA ARG A 56 15.46 23.91 -10.10
C ARG A 56 14.16 24.54 -10.59
N SER A 57 13.36 23.84 -11.38
CA SER A 57 12.07 24.36 -11.82
C SER A 57 11.09 24.43 -10.65
N PHE A 58 10.33 25.53 -10.56
CA PHE A 58 9.25 25.69 -9.58
C PHE A 58 8.23 24.54 -9.66
N ALA A 59 8.01 23.99 -10.85
CA ALA A 59 7.13 22.86 -11.07
C ALA A 59 7.64 21.57 -10.38
N SER A 60 8.92 21.25 -10.51
CA SER A 60 9.56 20.09 -9.86
C SER A 60 9.57 20.24 -8.34
N GLY A 61 9.81 21.45 -7.83
CA GLY A 61 9.68 21.74 -6.39
C GLY A 61 8.24 21.59 -5.88
N LEU A 62 7.25 22.04 -6.66
CA LEU A 62 5.83 21.86 -6.34
C LEU A 62 5.44 20.39 -6.36
N GLN A 63 5.93 19.60 -7.32
CA GLN A 63 5.75 18.15 -7.39
C GLN A 63 6.30 17.44 -6.17
N LYS A 64 7.57 17.73 -5.80
CA LYS A 64 8.21 17.16 -4.61
C LYS A 64 7.38 17.52 -3.35
N SER A 65 6.90 18.76 -3.23
CA SER A 65 6.03 19.17 -2.11
C SER A 65 4.66 18.47 -2.12
N PHE A 66 4.03 18.31 -3.28
CA PHE A 66 2.76 17.60 -3.41
C PHE A 66 2.93 16.13 -3.03
N SER A 67 4.01 15.48 -3.48
CA SER A 67 4.34 14.10 -3.12
C SER A 67 4.49 13.92 -1.62
N ILE A 68 5.25 14.79 -0.95
CA ILE A 68 5.42 14.77 0.51
C ILE A 68 4.07 14.96 1.23
N SER A 69 3.27 15.93 0.79
CA SER A 69 2.00 16.25 1.45
C SER A 69 0.92 15.19 1.21
N SER A 70 0.95 14.53 0.05
CA SER A 70 -0.03 13.52 -0.35
C SER A 70 0.37 12.10 0.01
N THR A 71 1.61 11.91 0.48
CA THR A 71 2.24 10.62 0.78
C THR A 71 2.20 9.64 -0.38
N ILE A 72 2.12 10.14 -1.63
CA ILE A 72 1.95 9.29 -2.80
C ILE A 72 3.29 8.77 -3.31
N GLY A 73 4.38 9.53 -3.21
CA GLY A 73 5.62 9.18 -3.93
C GLY A 73 6.80 8.81 -3.04
N PRO A 74 7.68 7.92 -3.52
CA PRO A 74 9.02 7.75 -2.99
C PRO A 74 9.78 9.06 -3.16
N LEU A 75 10.58 9.40 -2.16
CA LEU A 75 11.38 10.61 -2.12
C LEU A 75 12.85 10.19 -2.13
N ASP A 76 13.58 10.60 -3.16
CA ASP A 76 15.02 10.41 -3.18
C ASP A 76 15.66 11.34 -2.16
N VAL A 77 16.22 10.72 -1.12
CA VAL A 77 16.82 11.40 0.03
C VAL A 77 18.11 12.13 -0.39
N ASP A 78 18.68 11.76 -1.52
CA ASP A 78 19.93 12.31 -2.06
C ASP A 78 19.72 13.67 -2.77
N ASP A 79 18.49 13.96 -3.19
CA ASP A 79 18.12 15.26 -3.79
C ASP A 79 18.07 16.41 -2.77
N PHE A 80 18.01 16.08 -1.48
CA PHE A 80 17.82 17.08 -0.43
C PHE A 80 19.14 17.45 0.25
N THR A 81 19.39 18.76 0.31
CA THR A 81 20.40 19.31 1.22
C THR A 81 20.07 18.98 2.68
N THR A 82 21.07 18.94 3.57
CA THR A 82 20.87 18.64 5.00
C THR A 82 19.81 19.53 5.65
N ILE A 83 19.77 20.83 5.28
CA ILE A 83 18.74 21.77 5.74
C ILE A 83 17.38 21.46 5.10
N GLY A 84 17.36 21.11 3.81
CA GLY A 84 16.15 20.69 3.10
C GLY A 84 15.47 19.47 3.74
N LYS A 85 16.25 18.51 4.24
CA LYS A 85 15.72 17.33 4.96
C LYS A 85 14.94 17.74 6.22
N PHE A 86 15.47 18.68 7.02
CA PHE A 86 14.76 19.18 8.20
C PHE A 86 13.45 19.89 7.84
N ILE A 87 13.47 20.71 6.79
CA ILE A 87 12.27 21.41 6.31
C ILE A 87 11.23 20.40 5.80
N ALA A 88 11.66 19.38 5.06
CA ALA A 88 10.79 18.32 4.55
C ALA A 88 10.08 17.53 5.67
N VAL A 89 10.78 17.23 6.78
CA VAL A 89 10.18 16.58 7.96
C VAL A 89 9.08 17.44 8.59
N ILE A 90 9.34 18.74 8.78
CA ILE A 90 8.35 19.67 9.33
C ILE A 90 7.15 19.80 8.38
N TYR A 91 7.44 19.89 7.08
CA TYR A 91 6.43 19.99 6.04
C TYR A 91 5.57 18.73 5.97
N ALA A 92 6.13 17.53 6.10
CA ALA A 92 5.37 16.27 6.12
C ALA A 92 4.43 16.19 7.35
N LEU A 93 4.91 16.60 8.52
CA LEU A 93 4.15 16.53 9.77
C LEU A 93 2.89 17.42 9.73
N ILE A 94 2.99 18.61 9.11
CA ILE A 94 1.87 19.55 9.00
C ILE A 94 1.06 19.30 7.71
N GLY A 95 1.73 19.00 6.61
CA GLY A 95 1.16 18.85 5.28
C GLY A 95 0.27 17.61 5.15
N ALA A 96 0.73 16.46 5.62
CA ALA A 96 -0.05 15.21 5.54
C ALA A 96 -1.44 15.30 6.19
N PRO A 97 -1.60 15.74 7.46
CA PRO A 97 -2.92 15.84 8.07
C PRO A 97 -3.81 16.92 7.42
N LEU A 98 -3.19 18.01 6.93
CA LEU A 98 -3.92 19.07 6.24
C LEU A 98 -4.46 18.57 4.89
N PHE A 99 -3.63 17.87 4.13
CA PHE A 99 -4.01 17.26 2.85
C PHE A 99 -5.14 16.24 3.01
N TRP A 100 -5.04 15.36 4.01
CA TRP A 100 -6.09 14.38 4.29
C TRP A 100 -7.43 15.05 4.65
N THR A 101 -7.38 16.18 5.36
CA THR A 101 -8.57 16.97 5.69
C THR A 101 -9.21 17.57 4.44
N VAL A 102 -8.41 18.09 3.50
CA VAL A 102 -8.89 18.62 2.22
C VAL A 102 -9.54 17.52 1.39
N ILE A 103 -8.90 16.35 1.26
CA ILE A 103 -9.50 15.18 0.60
C ILE A 103 -10.81 14.79 1.28
N GLY A 104 -10.88 14.83 2.61
CA GLY A 104 -12.10 14.55 3.36
C GLY A 104 -13.26 15.49 3.02
N GLN A 105 -12.98 16.76 2.71
CA GLN A 105 -13.99 17.72 2.24
C GLN A 105 -14.37 17.48 0.78
N LEU A 106 -13.38 17.23 -0.10
CA LEU A 106 -13.63 16.89 -1.50
C LEU A 106 -14.50 15.64 -1.62
N ARG A 107 -14.23 14.62 -0.80
CA ARG A 107 -15.06 13.42 -0.69
C ARG A 107 -16.52 13.77 -0.41
N LYS A 108 -16.81 14.63 0.57
CA LYS A 108 -18.19 15.00 0.91
C LYS A 108 -18.91 15.63 -0.28
N MET A 109 -18.20 16.46 -1.04
CA MET A 109 -18.71 17.05 -2.27
C MET A 109 -19.00 15.98 -3.33
N VAL A 110 -18.10 15.01 -3.51
CA VAL A 110 -18.28 13.88 -4.43
C VAL A 110 -19.47 13.00 -4.04
N THR A 111 -19.59 12.61 -2.76
CA THR A 111 -20.70 11.79 -2.25
C THR A 111 -22.04 12.54 -2.25
N SER A 112 -22.01 13.88 -2.29
CA SER A 112 -23.21 14.70 -2.47
C SER A 112 -23.72 14.66 -3.91
N LEU A 113 -22.84 14.45 -4.89
CA LEU A 113 -23.20 14.41 -6.31
C LEU A 113 -23.57 13.00 -6.76
N TRP A 114 -22.87 11.98 -6.26
CA TRP A 114 -23.09 10.58 -6.62
C TRP A 114 -23.31 9.73 -5.37
N GLN A 115 -24.39 8.94 -5.36
CA GLN A 115 -24.77 8.08 -4.24
C GLN A 115 -24.90 6.61 -4.68
N GLY A 116 -24.50 5.70 -3.77
CA GLY A 116 -24.69 4.26 -3.89
C GLY A 116 -23.94 3.62 -5.07
N THR A 117 -24.64 2.74 -5.79
CA THR A 117 -24.09 1.96 -6.93
C THR A 117 -23.57 2.83 -8.09
N THR A 118 -24.07 4.05 -8.23
CA THR A 118 -23.59 5.00 -9.25
C THR A 118 -22.14 5.39 -9.00
N LEU A 119 -21.69 5.42 -7.74
CA LEU A 119 -20.32 5.81 -7.37
C LEU A 119 -19.30 4.80 -7.92
N TRP A 120 -19.60 3.50 -7.82
CA TRP A 120 -18.77 2.43 -8.41
C TRP A 120 -18.60 2.58 -9.92
N ILE A 121 -19.69 2.85 -10.63
CA ILE A 121 -19.67 3.04 -12.09
C ILE A 121 -18.82 4.26 -12.45
N VAL A 122 -19.02 5.38 -11.74
CA VAL A 122 -18.25 6.61 -11.97
C VAL A 122 -16.77 6.39 -11.71
N THR A 123 -16.39 5.67 -10.66
CA THR A 123 -14.98 5.42 -10.39
C THR A 123 -14.32 4.51 -11.42
N ILE A 124 -15.02 3.47 -11.89
CA ILE A 124 -14.47 2.60 -12.95
C ILE A 124 -14.27 3.40 -14.25
N ILE A 125 -15.25 4.22 -14.64
CA ILE A 125 -15.14 5.10 -15.79
C ILE A 125 -13.99 6.11 -15.59
N TYR A 126 -13.85 6.64 -14.38
CA TYR A 126 -12.81 7.59 -14.06
C TYR A 126 -11.41 6.99 -14.16
N VAL A 127 -11.19 5.78 -13.62
CA VAL A 127 -9.92 5.06 -13.74
C VAL A 127 -9.59 4.82 -15.21
N PHE A 128 -10.56 4.42 -16.02
CA PHE A 128 -10.37 4.21 -17.46
C PHE A 128 -10.00 5.50 -18.21
N VAL A 129 -10.68 6.61 -17.93
CA VAL A 129 -10.36 7.92 -18.53
C VAL A 129 -9.01 8.42 -18.05
N ALA A 130 -8.68 8.24 -16.77
CA ALA A 130 -7.38 8.60 -16.23
C ALA A 130 -6.25 7.81 -16.92
N ALA A 131 -6.45 6.52 -17.21
CA ALA A 131 -5.49 5.69 -17.95
C ALA A 131 -5.23 6.22 -19.36
N ILE A 132 -6.27 6.65 -20.07
CA ILE A 132 -6.13 7.28 -21.39
C ILE A 132 -5.38 8.61 -21.28
N ILE A 133 -5.70 9.44 -20.28
CA ILE A 133 -5.01 10.71 -20.08
C ILE A 133 -3.53 10.48 -19.78
N TYR A 134 -3.22 9.49 -18.95
CA TYR A 134 -1.85 9.12 -18.60
C TYR A 134 -1.07 8.66 -19.82
N ASP A 135 -1.61 7.73 -20.61
CA ASP A 135 -1.02 7.25 -21.86
C ASP A 135 -0.72 8.40 -22.86
N ILE A 136 -1.60 9.40 -22.93
CA ILE A 136 -1.40 10.58 -23.78
C ILE A 136 -0.33 11.53 -23.22
N VAL A 137 -0.28 11.73 -21.89
CA VAL A 137 0.64 12.67 -21.23
C VAL A 137 2.05 12.13 -21.16
N GLU A 138 2.22 10.82 -20.93
CA GLU A 138 3.52 10.12 -20.92
C GLU A 138 4.13 10.02 -22.32
N GLY A 139 3.35 10.31 -23.37
CA GLY A 139 3.89 10.73 -24.64
C GLY A 139 4.45 9.61 -25.52
N GLY A 140 3.76 8.48 -25.68
CA GLY A 140 3.89 7.57 -26.84
C GLY A 140 5.30 7.13 -27.27
N SER A 141 6.31 7.23 -26.40
CA SER A 141 7.70 6.88 -26.70
C SER A 141 8.13 5.52 -26.18
N ASP A 142 7.32 4.89 -25.33
CA ASP A 142 7.44 3.48 -24.99
C ASP A 142 6.05 2.83 -25.07
N ASP A 143 5.99 1.65 -25.69
CA ASP A 143 4.80 0.79 -25.73
C ASP A 143 4.54 0.21 -24.32
N VAL A 144 4.24 1.08 -23.35
CA VAL A 144 3.81 0.65 -22.02
C VAL A 144 2.43 0.03 -22.21
N PRO A 145 2.24 -1.29 -21.97
CA PRO A 145 0.95 -1.92 -22.19
C PRO A 145 -0.10 -1.20 -21.34
N PHE A 146 -1.28 -0.92 -21.91
CA PHE A 146 -2.39 -0.20 -21.24
C PHE A 146 -2.70 -0.70 -19.81
N ILE A 147 -2.44 -1.97 -19.53
CA ILE A 147 -2.57 -2.56 -18.20
C ILE A 147 -1.58 -1.98 -17.18
N GLU A 148 -0.34 -1.72 -17.58
CA GLU A 148 0.66 -1.06 -16.74
C GLU A 148 0.27 0.39 -16.46
N ALA A 149 -0.30 1.12 -17.43
CA ALA A 149 -0.85 2.46 -17.19
C ALA A 149 -2.02 2.45 -16.19
N ILE A 150 -2.94 1.49 -16.31
CA ILE A 150 -4.03 1.31 -15.31
C ILE A 150 -3.43 0.99 -13.93
N PHE A 151 -2.45 0.09 -13.88
CA PHE A 151 -1.82 -0.32 -12.63
C PHE A 151 -1.09 0.83 -11.95
N SER A 152 -0.33 1.62 -12.71
CA SER A 152 0.39 2.79 -12.21
C SER A 152 -0.57 3.84 -11.64
N ILE A 153 -1.68 4.12 -12.33
CA ILE A 153 -2.73 5.02 -11.81
C ILE A 153 -3.39 4.46 -10.56
N PHE A 154 -3.62 3.15 -10.51
CA PHE A 154 -4.17 2.51 -9.32
C PHE A 154 -3.21 2.64 -8.13
N LEU A 155 -1.90 2.44 -8.33
CA LEU A 155 -0.88 2.68 -7.30
C LEU A 155 -0.85 4.15 -6.85
N GLN A 156 -1.00 5.09 -7.77
CA GLN A 156 -1.08 6.52 -7.46
C GLN A 156 -2.32 6.87 -6.63
N PHE A 157 -3.48 6.29 -6.95
CA PHE A 157 -4.73 6.53 -6.23
C PHE A 157 -4.79 5.81 -4.86
N THR A 158 -3.97 4.78 -4.67
CA THR A 158 -3.81 4.09 -3.39
C THR A 158 -2.68 4.65 -2.53
N THR A 159 -2.10 5.79 -2.95
CA THR A 159 -0.97 6.48 -2.29
C THR A 159 0.26 5.57 -2.11
N VAL A 160 0.45 4.58 -2.98
CA VAL A 160 1.69 3.77 -3.02
C VAL A 160 2.73 4.45 -3.91
N GLY A 161 2.27 4.96 -5.05
CA GLY A 161 3.07 5.61 -6.09
C GLY A 161 4.16 4.73 -6.69
N GLU A 162 4.79 5.28 -7.72
CA GLU A 162 5.87 4.66 -8.48
C GLU A 162 7.04 5.66 -8.58
N VAL A 163 8.27 5.15 -8.53
CA VAL A 163 9.49 5.98 -8.41
C VAL A 163 9.76 6.81 -9.67
N ASP A 164 9.42 6.28 -10.83
CA ASP A 164 9.90 6.82 -12.12
C ASP A 164 8.89 7.73 -12.83
N ASN A 165 7.76 8.06 -12.19
CA ASN A 165 6.70 8.85 -12.82
C ASN A 165 6.93 10.35 -12.65
N GLU A 166 7.72 10.91 -13.56
CA GLU A 166 7.96 12.35 -13.62
C GLU A 166 6.85 13.05 -14.42
N PHE A 167 5.74 13.36 -13.75
CA PHE A 167 4.60 14.01 -14.40
C PHE A 167 4.91 15.40 -14.92
N HIS A 168 4.87 15.57 -16.24
CA HIS A 168 5.03 16.88 -16.87
C HIS A 168 3.69 17.62 -16.94
N GLY A 169 3.46 18.56 -16.02
CA GLY A 169 2.36 19.54 -16.09
C GLY A 169 1.28 19.42 -15.01
N VAL A 170 0.37 20.40 -14.94
CA VAL A 170 -0.61 20.53 -13.84
C VAL A 170 -1.77 19.52 -13.93
N LEU A 171 -2.11 19.09 -15.15
CA LEU A 171 -3.24 18.19 -15.43
C LEU A 171 -3.17 16.84 -14.70
N PRO A 172 -2.06 16.08 -14.72
CA PRO A 172 -1.98 14.81 -13.99
C PRO A 172 -2.19 14.98 -12.48
N TYR A 173 -1.73 16.06 -11.86
CA TYR A 173 -1.98 16.30 -10.44
C TYR A 173 -3.47 16.53 -10.13
N CYS A 174 -4.18 17.26 -10.98
CA CYS A 174 -5.63 17.40 -10.83
C CYS A 174 -6.35 16.05 -10.93
N VAL A 175 -5.91 15.18 -11.85
CA VAL A 175 -6.44 13.83 -12.01
C VAL A 175 -6.15 12.98 -10.76
N VAL A 176 -4.94 13.09 -10.20
CA VAL A 176 -4.57 12.36 -8.97
C VAL A 176 -5.37 12.84 -7.76
N VAL A 177 -5.52 14.15 -7.54
CA VAL A 177 -6.31 14.69 -6.42
C VAL A 177 -7.78 14.27 -6.52
N LEU A 178 -8.37 14.35 -7.71
CA LEU A 178 -9.77 13.96 -7.92
C LEU A 178 -9.94 12.43 -7.81
N GLY A 179 -8.96 11.65 -8.28
CA GLY A 179 -8.91 10.20 -8.10
C GLY A 179 -8.83 9.78 -6.64
N LEU A 180 -7.97 10.44 -5.85
CA LEU A 180 -7.89 10.23 -4.41
C LEU A 180 -9.20 10.56 -3.69
N ALA A 181 -9.86 11.65 -4.08
CA ALA A 181 -11.17 11.99 -3.53
C ALA A 181 -12.23 10.92 -3.84
N LEU A 182 -12.24 10.39 -5.08
CA LEU A 182 -13.13 9.30 -5.49
C LEU A 182 -12.82 7.98 -4.76
N MET A 183 -11.56 7.60 -4.61
CA MET A 183 -11.16 6.40 -3.87
C MET A 183 -11.51 6.52 -2.38
N THR A 184 -11.31 7.68 -1.78
CA THR A 184 -11.70 7.92 -0.38
C THR A 184 -13.24 7.88 -0.22
N ALA A 185 -14.00 8.27 -1.25
CA ALA A 185 -15.45 8.13 -1.27
C ALA A 185 -15.88 6.66 -1.37
N LEU A 186 -15.28 5.89 -2.29
CA LEU A 186 -15.51 4.45 -2.39
C LEU A 186 -15.19 3.72 -1.09
N TYR A 187 -14.05 4.03 -0.46
CA TYR A 187 -13.67 3.39 0.79
C TYR A 187 -14.68 3.66 1.90
N HIS A 188 -15.24 4.88 1.94
CA HIS A 188 -16.28 5.23 2.90
C HIS A 188 -17.57 4.42 2.67
N GLU A 189 -18.00 4.29 1.41
CA GLU A 189 -19.15 3.48 1.02
C GLU A 189 -18.92 1.99 1.29
N MET A 190 -17.72 1.48 1.00
CA MET A 190 -17.32 0.10 1.32
C MET A 190 -17.38 -0.14 2.81
N LYS A 191 -16.87 0.79 3.64
CA LYS A 191 -16.96 0.68 5.09
C LYS A 191 -18.41 0.61 5.55
N HIS A 192 -19.28 1.47 5.03
CA HIS A 192 -20.71 1.45 5.38
C HIS A 192 -21.38 0.12 5.00
N ASN A 193 -21.07 -0.40 3.81
CA ASN A 193 -21.56 -1.71 3.39
C ASN A 193 -21.02 -2.84 4.27
N ILE A 194 -19.74 -2.82 4.64
CA ILE A 194 -19.13 -3.81 5.54
C ILE A 194 -19.81 -3.76 6.92
N GLU A 195 -20.04 -2.58 7.49
CA GLU A 195 -20.79 -2.44 8.76
C GLU A 195 -22.20 -3.03 8.64
N HIS A 196 -22.88 -2.80 7.51
CA HIS A 196 -24.18 -3.39 7.25
C HIS A 196 -24.14 -4.92 7.13
N PHE A 197 -23.07 -5.48 6.55
CA PHE A 197 -22.84 -6.93 6.46
C PHE A 197 -22.47 -7.55 7.81
N ILE A 198 -21.81 -6.81 8.70
CA ILE A 198 -21.38 -7.29 10.02
C ILE A 198 -22.58 -7.45 10.96
N HIS A 199 -23.58 -6.57 10.94
CA HIS A 199 -24.76 -6.67 11.81
C HIS A 199 -25.51 -8.01 11.76
N PRO A 200 -25.88 -8.56 10.59
CA PRO A 200 -26.50 -9.89 10.52
C PRO A 200 -25.51 -11.00 10.87
N PHE A 201 -24.21 -10.79 10.66
CA PHE A 201 -23.17 -11.73 11.08
C PHE A 201 -23.04 -11.80 12.60
N GLU A 202 -23.05 -10.67 13.31
CA GLU A 202 -23.08 -10.61 14.78
C GLU A 202 -24.29 -11.35 15.35
N TYR A 203 -25.46 -11.17 14.73
CA TYR A 203 -26.67 -11.89 15.12
C TYR A 203 -26.53 -13.41 14.91
N SER A 204 -25.98 -13.82 13.77
CA SER A 204 -25.72 -15.24 13.46
C SER A 204 -24.67 -15.85 14.39
N PHE A 205 -23.61 -15.11 14.70
CA PHE A 205 -22.54 -15.52 15.60
C PHE A 205 -23.06 -15.68 17.04
N ASN A 206 -23.82 -14.70 17.54
CA ASN A 206 -24.46 -14.80 18.86
C ASN A 206 -25.44 -15.97 18.94
N ARG A 207 -26.16 -16.28 17.86
CA ARG A 207 -27.02 -17.46 17.80
C ARG A 207 -26.23 -18.78 17.84
N MET A 208 -25.10 -18.85 17.13
CA MET A 208 -24.22 -20.03 17.19
C MET A 208 -23.59 -20.18 18.57
N CYS A 209 -23.06 -19.11 19.16
CA CYS A 209 -22.48 -19.12 20.49
C CYS A 209 -23.51 -19.49 21.57
N GLY A 210 -24.72 -18.93 21.51
CA GLY A 210 -25.79 -19.33 22.44
C GLY A 210 -26.26 -20.77 22.25
N GLY A 211 -26.17 -21.32 21.04
CA GLY A 211 -26.40 -22.75 20.78
C GLY A 211 -25.31 -23.64 21.37
N VAL A 212 -24.05 -23.21 21.26
CA VAL A 212 -22.89 -23.90 21.86
C VAL A 212 -22.94 -23.84 23.38
N GLU A 213 -23.29 -22.70 23.97
CA GLU A 213 -23.43 -22.53 25.41
C GLU A 213 -24.51 -23.45 25.98
N ARG A 214 -25.68 -23.51 25.34
CA ARG A 214 -26.74 -24.45 25.72
C ARG A 214 -26.32 -25.90 25.60
N TRP A 215 -25.57 -26.26 24.56
CA TRP A 215 -25.07 -27.63 24.40
C TRP A 215 -24.00 -28.01 25.43
N ILE A 216 -23.21 -27.03 25.89
CA ILE A 216 -22.24 -27.21 26.96
C ILE A 216 -22.96 -27.36 28.31
N GLU A 217 -24.01 -26.58 28.57
CA GLU A 217 -24.83 -26.73 29.78
C GLU A 217 -25.55 -28.08 29.84
N GLU A 218 -26.17 -28.52 28.75
CA GLU A 218 -26.87 -29.81 28.66
C GLU A 218 -25.91 -30.99 28.94
N LYS A 219 -24.69 -30.94 28.39
CA LYS A 219 -23.65 -31.93 28.72
C LYS A 219 -23.17 -31.90 30.17
N ASN A 220 -23.24 -30.74 30.82
CA ASN A 220 -22.81 -30.59 32.21
C ASN A 220 -23.90 -31.09 33.18
N ASP A 221 -25.17 -30.86 32.83
CA ASP A 221 -26.32 -31.38 33.58
C ASP A 221 -26.48 -32.89 33.43
N ASP A 222 -26.31 -33.45 32.22
CA ASP A 222 -26.27 -34.90 32.00
C ASP A 222 -25.17 -35.57 32.83
N LYS A 223 -24.01 -34.90 32.96
CA LYS A 223 -22.88 -35.39 33.76
C LYS A 223 -23.17 -35.30 35.27
N LYS A 224 -23.90 -34.28 35.74
CA LYS A 224 -24.33 -34.18 37.14
C LYS A 224 -25.39 -35.22 37.50
N VAL A 225 -26.37 -35.46 36.63
CA VAL A 225 -27.40 -36.47 36.83
C VAL A 225 -26.76 -37.86 36.91
N PHE A 226 -25.82 -38.18 36.01
CA PHE A 226 -25.09 -39.45 36.02
C PHE A 226 -24.21 -39.65 37.28
N VAL A 227 -23.59 -38.58 37.79
CA VAL A 227 -22.79 -38.65 39.02
C VAL A 227 -23.68 -38.78 40.26
N SER A 228 -24.83 -38.09 40.28
CA SER A 228 -25.80 -38.20 41.39
C SER A 228 -26.42 -39.59 41.46
N SER A 229 -26.83 -40.16 40.31
CA SER A 229 -27.39 -41.51 40.27
C SER A 229 -26.38 -42.59 40.68
N ARG A 230 -25.10 -42.40 40.34
CA ARG A 230 -24.03 -43.33 40.75
C ARG A 230 -23.72 -43.27 42.25
N ILE A 231 -23.87 -42.10 42.88
CA ILE A 231 -23.66 -41.94 44.34
C ILE A 231 -24.85 -42.50 45.12
N GLU A 232 -26.08 -42.43 44.60
CA GLU A 232 -27.24 -43.07 45.24
C GLU A 232 -27.15 -44.61 45.18
N GLU A 233 -26.70 -45.20 44.08
CA GLU A 233 -26.49 -46.66 43.98
C GLU A 233 -25.37 -47.17 44.92
N GLU A 234 -24.25 -46.46 45.06
CA GLU A 234 -23.16 -46.86 46.00
C GLU A 234 -23.58 -46.77 47.49
N ASN A 235 -24.52 -45.90 47.86
CA ASN A 235 -24.99 -45.78 49.25
C ASN A 235 -26.06 -46.81 49.62
N GLU A 236 -26.82 -47.33 48.66
CA GLU A 236 -27.78 -48.43 48.93
C GLU A 236 -27.06 -49.77 49.14
N ASP A 237 -25.92 -49.99 48.48
CA ASP A 237 -25.11 -51.21 48.63
C ASP A 237 -24.32 -51.26 49.96
N GLU A 238 -23.92 -50.12 50.54
CA GLU A 238 -23.25 -50.08 51.85
C GLU A 238 -24.21 -50.24 53.04
N LEU A 239 -25.52 -50.02 52.86
CA LEU A 239 -26.50 -50.15 53.95
C LEU A 239 -27.01 -51.59 54.12
N SER A 240 -26.95 -52.45 53.10
CA SER A 240 -27.40 -53.85 53.22
C SER A 240 -26.44 -54.74 54.02
N ASP A 241 -25.16 -54.38 54.11
CA ASP A 241 -24.16 -55.17 54.86
C ASP A 241 -24.19 -54.93 56.39
N TYR A 242 -24.89 -53.90 56.86
CA TYR A 242 -25.04 -53.62 58.30
C TYR A 242 -26.28 -54.25 58.95
N GLU A 243 -27.29 -54.68 58.18
CA GLU A 243 -28.47 -55.35 58.74
C GLU A 243 -28.25 -56.86 58.99
N ASP A 244 -27.37 -57.54 58.24
CA ASP A 244 -27.13 -58.99 58.41
C ASP A 244 -26.18 -59.34 59.58
N SER A 245 -25.44 -58.35 60.11
CA SER A 245 -24.51 -58.56 61.24
C SER A 245 -25.15 -58.46 62.63
N ASN A 246 -26.37 -57.94 62.74
CA ASN A 246 -27.10 -57.82 64.02
C ASN A 246 -28.10 -58.96 64.30
N GLU A 247 -28.35 -59.87 63.34
CA GLU A 247 -29.22 -61.04 63.57
C GLU A 247 -28.48 -62.30 64.04
N LEU A 248 -27.13 -62.29 64.10
CA LEU A 248 -26.34 -63.46 64.53
C LEU A 248 -25.94 -63.49 66.02
N GLU A 249 -26.34 -62.48 66.82
CA GLU A 249 -26.06 -62.42 68.27
C GLU A 249 -27.33 -62.41 69.17
N ARG A 250 -28.39 -63.15 68.79
CA ARG A 250 -29.47 -63.52 69.73
C ARG A 250 -29.75 -65.01 69.77
#